data_AF-A0A660RJR0-F1
#
_entry.id   AF-A0A660RJR0-F1
#
_cell.length_a   1.000
_cell.length_b   1.000
_cell.length_c   1.000
_cell.angle_alpha   90.00
_cell.angle_beta   90.00
_cell.angle_gamma   90.00
#
_symmetry.space_group_name_H-M   'P 1'
#
loop_
_entity.id
_entity.type
_entity.pdbx_description
1 polymer ?
#
loop_
_entity_poly.entity_id
_entity_poly.type
_entity_poly.pdbx_seq_one_letter_code
_entity_poly.pdbx_strand_id
1 'polypeptide(L)'
;MIVVKAQNYLNFSFNGYKFDLKPKDKLLFAEDVFALLSPNLQSQFKKVKAELPPFYEGEDLNGKTLLVFAQAAIGDALCMTPALREIKKKYPKMKLWVSISGRARPVLENLPYIDELLPHPTPFKKVKKADYIVKVVEMVNTPQFDNLN
;
A
#
# COMPACT_ATOMS: atom_id res chain seq x y z
N MET A 1 10.01 3.37 3.15
CA MET A 1 9.41 2.34 2.25
C MET A 1 10.57 1.60 1.61
N ILE A 2 10.45 0.29 1.43
CA ILE A 2 11.52 -0.53 0.83
C ILE A 2 10.99 -1.37 -0.32
N VAL A 3 11.84 -1.57 -1.32
CA VAL A 3 11.58 -2.49 -2.41
C VAL A 3 12.41 -3.74 -2.20
N VAL A 4 11.73 -4.87 -2.15
CA VAL A 4 12.35 -6.17 -1.98
C VAL A 4 12.07 -7.05 -3.17
N LYS A 5 13.05 -7.88 -3.52
CA LYS A 5 13.01 -8.80 -4.65
C LYS A 5 13.05 -10.23 -4.13
N ALA A 6 12.10 -11.05 -4.56
CA ALA A 6 12.09 -12.47 -4.25
C ALA A 6 13.33 -13.15 -4.86
N GLN A 7 14.08 -13.88 -4.03
CA GLN A 7 15.26 -14.64 -4.49
C GLN A 7 14.86 -16.01 -5.05
N ASN A 8 13.86 -16.63 -4.43
CA ASN A 8 13.31 -17.93 -4.81
C ASN A 8 11.83 -17.80 -5.18
N TYR A 9 11.21 -18.91 -5.56
CA TYR A 9 9.75 -19.00 -5.60
C TYR A 9 9.19 -18.89 -4.18
N LEU A 10 8.20 -18.02 -3.97
CA LEU A 10 7.59 -17.78 -2.66
C LEU A 10 6.08 -17.93 -2.74
N ASN A 11 5.51 -18.80 -1.90
CA ASN A 11 4.08 -18.92 -1.68
C ASN A 11 3.80 -18.69 -0.20
N PHE A 12 3.14 -17.59 0.14
CA PHE A 12 2.88 -17.23 1.53
C PHE A 12 1.64 -16.36 1.68
N SER A 13 1.01 -16.43 2.85
CA SER A 13 -0.06 -15.50 3.22
C SER A 13 0.49 -14.43 4.15
N PHE A 14 0.19 -13.17 3.85
CA PHE A 14 0.61 -12.04 4.67
C PHE A 14 -0.39 -10.91 4.55
N ASN A 15 -0.65 -10.25 5.68
CA ASN A 15 -1.51 -9.07 5.77
C ASN A 15 -2.91 -9.26 5.13
N GLY A 16 -3.48 -10.46 5.23
CA GLY A 16 -4.79 -10.79 4.66
C GLY A 16 -4.80 -11.11 3.15
N TYR A 17 -3.62 -11.26 2.52
CA TYR A 17 -3.50 -11.66 1.11
C TYR A 17 -2.64 -12.91 0.94
N LYS A 18 -2.88 -13.65 -0.13
CA LYS A 18 -2.00 -14.74 -0.59
C LYS A 18 -1.08 -14.21 -1.69
N PHE A 19 0.22 -14.44 -1.52
CA PHE A 19 1.25 -14.08 -2.48
C PHE A 19 1.84 -15.34 -3.09
N ASP A 20 1.94 -15.32 -4.42
CA ASP A 20 2.62 -16.32 -5.22
C ASP A 20 3.61 -15.57 -6.12
N LEU A 21 4.89 -15.58 -5.74
CA LEU A 21 5.95 -14.78 -6.36
C LEU A 21 6.95 -15.66 -7.06
N LYS A 22 7.28 -15.31 -8.29
CA LYS A 22 8.38 -15.93 -9.03
C LYS A 22 9.71 -15.28 -8.63
N PRO A 23 10.85 -15.98 -8.80
CA PRO A 23 12.16 -15.35 -8.65
C PRO A 23 12.24 -14.04 -9.45
N LYS A 24 12.83 -13.01 -8.84
CA LYS A 24 12.94 -11.63 -9.37
C LYS A 24 11.68 -10.78 -9.29
N ASP A 25 10.51 -11.30 -8.93
CA ASP A 25 9.35 -10.46 -8.64
C ASP A 25 9.65 -9.54 -7.45
N LYS A 26 9.09 -8.34 -7.50
CA LYS A 26 9.36 -7.27 -6.53
C LYS A 26 8.09 -6.83 -5.83
N LEU A 27 8.22 -6.56 -4.54
CA LEU A 27 7.18 -5.98 -3.70
C LEU A 27 7.67 -4.66 -3.09
N LEU A 28 6.76 -3.69 -2.99
CA LEU A 28 6.92 -2.49 -2.19
C LEU A 28 6.32 -2.72 -0.81
N PHE A 29 7.13 -2.53 0.22
CA PHE A 29 6.75 -2.63 1.62
C PHE A 29 6.93 -1.28 2.33
N ALA A 30 6.15 -1.08 3.38
CA ALA A 30 6.60 -0.22 4.46
C ALA A 30 7.64 -0.96 5.34
N GLU A 31 8.55 -0.22 5.98
CA GLU A 31 9.71 -0.80 6.65
C GLU A 31 9.33 -1.60 7.90
N ASP A 32 8.49 -1.02 8.73
CA ASP A 32 7.83 -1.64 9.89
C ASP A 32 7.01 -2.86 9.47
N VAL A 33 6.24 -2.77 8.38
CA VAL A 33 5.45 -3.91 7.88
C VAL A 33 6.35 -5.05 7.39
N PHE A 34 7.49 -4.75 6.75
CA PHE A 34 8.45 -5.78 6.37
C PHE A 34 9.08 -6.47 7.58
N ALA A 35 9.33 -5.73 8.66
CA ALA A 35 9.87 -6.28 9.90
C ALA A 35 8.92 -7.29 10.58
N LEU A 36 7.62 -7.26 10.27
CA LEU A 36 6.62 -8.22 10.76
C LEU A 36 6.68 -9.59 10.06
N LEU A 37 7.43 -9.74 8.96
CA LEU A 37 7.63 -11.04 8.33
C LEU A 37 8.49 -11.95 9.22
N SER A 38 8.32 -13.28 9.12
CA SER A 38 9.20 -14.21 9.84
C SER A 38 10.65 -14.08 9.36
N PRO A 39 11.67 -14.32 10.22
CA PRO A 39 13.07 -14.21 9.82
C PRO A 39 13.43 -15.08 8.61
N ASN A 40 12.85 -16.29 8.52
CA ASN A 40 13.01 -17.16 7.37
C ASN A 40 12.50 -16.47 6.08
N LEU A 41 11.28 -15.94 6.10
CA LEU A 41 10.72 -15.28 4.91
C LEU A 41 11.48 -13.99 4.54
N GLN A 42 11.90 -13.20 5.53
CA GLN A 42 12.73 -12.01 5.30
C GLN A 42 14.05 -12.38 4.58
N SER A 43 14.68 -13.48 4.98
CA SER A 43 15.95 -13.94 4.39
C SER A 43 15.84 -14.36 2.91
N GLN A 44 14.63 -14.65 2.43
CA GLN A 44 14.37 -15.00 1.03
C GLN A 44 14.11 -13.78 0.13
N PHE A 45 14.16 -12.58 0.72
CA PHE A 45 14.04 -11.32 0.03
C PHE A 45 15.37 -10.56 0.02
N LYS A 46 15.74 -10.06 -1.16
CA LYS A 46 16.87 -9.12 -1.30
C LYS A 46 16.34 -7.69 -1.43
N LYS A 47 16.77 -6.79 -0.53
CA LYS A 47 16.53 -5.34 -0.68
C LYS A 47 17.18 -4.85 -1.99
N VAL A 48 16.46 -4.06 -2.76
CA VAL A 48 16.94 -3.50 -4.03
C VAL A 48 16.65 -2.01 -4.09
N LYS A 49 17.59 -1.24 -4.66
CA LYS A 49 17.32 0.15 -5.02
C LYS A 49 16.35 0.16 -6.20
N ALA A 50 15.26 0.90 -6.06
CA ALA A 50 14.31 1.13 -7.13
C ALA A 50 13.73 2.53 -6.98
N GLU A 51 13.53 3.20 -8.10
CA GLU A 51 12.90 4.52 -8.12
C GLU A 51 11.40 4.37 -7.94
N LEU A 52 10.85 5.12 -6.98
CA LEU A 52 9.42 5.24 -6.75
C LEU A 52 8.86 6.36 -7.63
N PRO A 53 7.55 6.32 -7.96
CA PRO A 53 6.88 7.51 -8.45
C PRO A 53 7.12 8.69 -7.49
N PRO A 54 7.17 9.93 -7.99
CA PRO A 54 7.27 11.12 -7.15
C PRO A 54 6.10 11.17 -6.15
N PHE A 55 6.36 11.77 -4.99
CA PHE A 55 5.29 12.05 -4.04
C PHE A 55 4.35 13.10 -4.62
N TYR A 56 3.06 12.94 -4.38
CA TYR A 56 2.06 13.95 -4.75
C TYR A 56 2.24 15.21 -3.90
N GLU A 57 2.43 16.37 -4.54
CA GLU A 57 2.64 17.66 -3.88
C GLU A 57 1.56 18.71 -4.23
N GLY A 58 0.53 18.31 -4.99
CA GLY A 58 -0.62 19.18 -5.32
C GLY A 58 -0.89 19.36 -6.81
N GLU A 59 -0.23 18.57 -7.65
CA GLU A 59 -0.36 18.57 -9.10
C GLU A 59 -1.80 18.31 -9.58
N ASP A 60 -2.07 18.64 -10.84
CA ASP A 60 -3.29 18.18 -11.51
C ASP A 60 -3.19 16.67 -11.80
N LEU A 61 -4.18 15.92 -11.33
CA LEU A 61 -4.22 14.46 -11.46
C LEU A 61 -5.12 13.98 -12.61
N ASN A 62 -5.77 14.87 -13.36
CA ASN A 62 -6.59 14.43 -14.50
C ASN A 62 -5.75 13.69 -15.55
N GLY A 63 -6.18 12.47 -15.91
CA GLY A 63 -5.42 11.59 -16.81
C GLY A 63 -4.20 10.91 -16.18
N LYS A 64 -3.98 11.11 -14.86
CA LYS A 64 -2.90 10.52 -14.08
C LYS A 64 -3.40 9.43 -13.15
N THR A 65 -2.49 8.62 -12.65
CA THR A 65 -2.74 7.58 -11.65
C THR A 65 -2.10 7.96 -10.33
N LEU A 66 -2.91 8.12 -9.29
CA LEU A 66 -2.47 8.32 -7.91
C LEU A 66 -2.52 7.00 -7.15
N LEU A 67 -1.39 6.58 -6.60
CA LEU A 67 -1.32 5.46 -5.66
C LEU A 67 -1.33 5.96 -4.22
N VAL A 68 -2.39 5.67 -3.48
CA VAL A 68 -2.46 5.83 -2.03
C VAL A 68 -1.88 4.57 -1.39
N PHE A 69 -0.68 4.66 -0.82
CA PHE A 69 -0.02 3.55 -0.13
C PHE A 69 -0.31 3.66 1.37
N ALA A 70 -1.35 2.96 1.82
CA ALA A 70 -1.90 3.09 3.16
C ALA A 70 -1.42 2.00 4.12
N GLN A 71 -0.81 2.44 5.22
CA GLN A 71 -0.57 1.67 6.43
C GLN A 71 -1.66 2.01 7.45
N ALA A 72 -2.87 1.52 7.19
CA ALA A 72 -4.07 1.86 7.95
C ALA A 72 -4.78 0.61 8.47
N ALA A 73 -5.25 0.69 9.70
CA ALA A 73 -6.26 -0.15 10.32
C ALA A 73 -7.66 0.22 9.80
N ILE A 74 -8.68 -0.50 10.27
CA ILE A 74 -10.07 -0.35 9.81
C ILE A 74 -10.62 1.05 10.09
N GLY A 75 -10.35 1.62 11.28
CA GLY A 75 -10.81 2.96 11.64
C GLY A 75 -10.23 4.04 10.71
N ASP A 76 -8.94 3.96 10.43
CA ASP A 76 -8.26 4.90 9.55
C ASP A 76 -8.67 4.75 8.09
N ALA A 77 -8.91 3.51 7.65
CA ALA A 77 -9.49 3.23 6.35
C ALA A 77 -10.85 3.90 6.18
N LEU A 78 -11.68 3.91 7.23
CA LEU A 78 -12.97 4.60 7.23
C LEU A 78 -12.77 6.11 7.17
N CYS A 79 -11.90 6.65 8.03
CA CYS A 79 -11.63 8.08 8.14
C CYS A 79 -10.98 8.68 6.88
N MET A 80 -10.24 7.90 6.07
CA MET A 80 -9.69 8.39 4.81
C MET A 80 -10.71 8.45 3.66
N THR A 81 -11.85 7.75 3.76
CA THR A 81 -12.84 7.69 2.67
C THR A 81 -13.33 9.06 2.17
N PRO A 82 -13.58 10.09 3.03
CA PRO A 82 -13.98 11.40 2.54
C PRO A 82 -12.86 12.06 1.72
N ALA A 83 -11.60 11.97 2.16
CA ALA A 83 -10.47 12.53 1.43
C ALA A 83 -10.28 11.87 0.05
N LEU A 84 -10.40 10.53 -0.01
CA LEU A 84 -10.37 9.77 -1.26
C LEU A 84 -11.50 10.17 -2.22
N ARG A 85 -12.70 10.41 -1.69
CA ARG A 85 -13.84 10.87 -2.49
C ARG A 85 -13.63 12.28 -3.02
N GLU A 86 -13.18 13.22 -2.18
CA GLU A 86 -13.01 14.61 -2.58
C GLU A 86 -11.88 14.78 -3.61
N ILE A 87 -10.78 14.01 -3.52
CA ILE A 87 -9.72 14.07 -4.54
C ILE A 87 -10.19 13.52 -5.89
N LYS A 88 -11.00 12.46 -5.90
CA LYS A 88 -11.62 11.94 -7.13
C LYS A 88 -12.62 12.93 -7.74
N LYS A 89 -13.40 13.63 -6.92
CA LYS A 89 -14.31 14.70 -7.38
C LYS A 89 -13.54 15.87 -8.00
N LYS A 90 -12.42 16.28 -7.39
CA LYS A 90 -11.55 17.35 -7.89
C LYS A 90 -10.92 16.97 -9.24
N TYR A 91 -10.53 15.71 -9.40
CA TYR A 91 -9.88 15.19 -10.60
C TYR A 91 -10.65 13.99 -11.17
N PRO A 92 -11.82 14.20 -11.81
CA PRO A 92 -12.71 13.09 -12.21
C PRO A 92 -12.10 12.13 -13.24
N LYS A 93 -11.08 12.56 -13.99
CA LYS A 93 -10.39 11.73 -14.99
C LYS A 93 -9.15 11.01 -14.44
N MET A 94 -8.82 11.18 -13.16
CA MET A 94 -7.70 10.47 -12.53
C MET A 94 -8.05 9.00 -12.29
N LYS A 95 -7.03 8.14 -12.14
CA LYS A 95 -7.17 6.80 -11.58
C LYS A 95 -6.68 6.80 -10.13
N LEU A 96 -7.56 6.40 -9.21
CA LEU A 96 -7.28 6.30 -7.79
C LEU A 96 -7.04 4.84 -7.43
N TRP A 97 -5.79 4.51 -7.12
CA TRP A 97 -5.41 3.20 -6.62
C TRP A 97 -5.12 3.28 -5.14
N VAL A 98 -5.63 2.33 -4.35
CA VAL A 98 -5.37 2.29 -2.90
C VAL A 98 -4.76 0.94 -2.55
N SER A 99 -3.57 0.98 -1.94
CA SER A 99 -2.92 -0.18 -1.35
C SER A 99 -3.20 -0.22 0.14
N ILE A 100 -3.80 -1.31 0.63
CA ILE A 100 -4.20 -1.45 2.03
C ILE A 100 -4.09 -2.90 2.50
N SER A 101 -4.02 -3.10 3.82
CA SER A 101 -4.10 -4.43 4.44
C SER A 101 -5.41 -5.14 4.07
N GLY A 102 -5.37 -6.46 3.96
CA GLY A 102 -6.54 -7.29 3.67
C GLY A 102 -7.59 -7.24 4.80
N ARG A 103 -7.17 -6.88 6.02
CA ARG A 103 -8.07 -6.68 7.16
C ARG A 103 -8.93 -5.43 7.01
N ALA A 104 -8.35 -4.33 6.51
CA ALA A 104 -9.06 -3.07 6.31
C ALA A 104 -9.64 -2.91 4.89
N ARG A 105 -9.25 -3.78 3.96
CA ARG A 105 -9.77 -3.83 2.59
C ARG A 105 -11.31 -3.78 2.51
N PRO A 106 -12.10 -4.51 3.32
CA PRO A 106 -13.56 -4.49 3.20
C PRO A 106 -14.20 -3.11 3.39
N VAL A 107 -13.54 -2.20 4.11
CA VAL A 107 -13.99 -0.80 4.29
C VAL A 107 -13.97 -0.05 2.95
N LEU A 108 -13.05 -0.42 2.06
CA LEU A 108 -12.82 0.28 0.81
C LEU A 108 -13.40 -0.44 -0.42
N GLU A 109 -13.91 -1.66 -0.24
CA GLU A 109 -14.49 -2.45 -1.32
C GLU A 109 -15.75 -1.80 -1.89
N ASN A 110 -15.90 -1.87 -3.21
CA ASN A 110 -17.05 -1.35 -3.96
C ASN A 110 -17.29 0.16 -3.86
N LEU A 111 -16.34 0.93 -3.32
CA LEU A 111 -16.43 2.39 -3.34
C LEU A 111 -16.23 2.91 -4.78
N PRO A 112 -17.19 3.66 -5.36
CA PRO A 112 -17.20 3.97 -6.80
C PRO A 112 -16.09 4.93 -7.24
N TYR A 113 -15.41 5.57 -6.30
CA TYR A 113 -14.31 6.50 -6.56
C TYR A 113 -12.93 5.85 -6.52
N ILE A 114 -12.83 4.56 -6.12
CA ILE A 114 -11.57 3.80 -6.12
C ILE A 114 -11.55 2.90 -7.36
N ASP A 115 -10.55 3.10 -8.22
CA ASP A 115 -10.43 2.34 -9.47
C ASP A 115 -9.71 1.00 -9.27
N GLU A 116 -8.81 0.89 -8.30
CA GLU A 116 -8.12 -0.37 -8.01
C GLU A 116 -7.71 -0.49 -6.52
N LEU A 117 -8.07 -1.60 -5.89
CA LEU A 117 -7.60 -1.97 -4.55
C LEU A 117 -6.43 -2.96 -4.65
N LEU A 118 -5.24 -2.49 -4.30
CA LEU A 118 -4.00 -3.25 -4.32
C LEU A 118 -3.70 -3.87 -2.95
N PRO A 119 -3.01 -5.02 -2.91
CA PRO A 119 -2.54 -5.57 -1.65
C PRO A 119 -1.41 -4.71 -1.07
N HIS A 120 -1.28 -4.76 0.25
CA HIS A 120 -0.14 -4.23 1.00
C HIS A 120 0.57 -5.42 1.67
N PRO A 121 1.79 -5.81 1.28
CA PRO A 121 2.71 -5.16 0.35
C PRO A 121 2.25 -5.18 -1.11
N THR A 122 2.67 -4.18 -1.88
CA THR A 122 2.17 -3.96 -3.25
C THR A 122 3.13 -4.48 -4.31
N PRO A 123 2.64 -5.23 -5.32
CA PRO A 123 3.44 -5.59 -6.49
C PRO A 123 4.10 -4.37 -7.12
N PHE A 124 5.43 -4.35 -7.17
CA PHE A 124 6.18 -3.19 -7.64
C PHE A 124 5.90 -2.86 -9.12
N LYS A 125 5.50 -3.87 -9.91
CA LYS A 125 5.02 -3.69 -11.29
C LYS A 125 3.78 -2.79 -11.38
N LYS A 126 2.93 -2.77 -10.37
CA LYS A 126 1.78 -1.85 -10.24
C LYS A 126 2.25 -0.48 -9.77
N VAL A 127 3.09 -0.43 -8.73
CA VAL A 127 3.67 0.83 -8.23
C VAL A 127 4.30 1.66 -9.35
N LYS A 128 5.11 1.03 -10.21
CA LYS A 128 5.76 1.69 -11.36
C LYS A 128 4.81 2.29 -12.40
N LYS A 129 3.53 1.92 -12.40
CA LYS A 129 2.52 2.44 -13.33
C LYS A 129 1.78 3.65 -12.78
N ALA A 130 1.94 3.94 -11.49
CA ALA A 130 1.39 5.16 -10.91
C ALA A 130 2.25 6.36 -11.34
N ASP A 131 1.61 7.48 -11.62
CA ASP A 131 2.29 8.75 -11.90
C ASP A 131 2.76 9.40 -10.59
N TYR A 132 1.97 9.26 -9.53
CA TYR A 132 2.25 9.81 -8.20
C TYR A 132 1.95 8.79 -7.10
N ILE A 133 2.62 8.95 -5.97
CA ILE A 133 2.34 8.18 -4.75
C ILE A 133 2.07 9.12 -3.58
N VAL A 134 1.14 8.75 -2.72
CA VAL A 134 0.98 9.36 -1.39
C VAL A 134 1.09 8.25 -0.35
N LYS A 135 1.88 8.49 0.69
CA LYS A 135 2.05 7.55 1.80
C LYS A 135 1.11 7.99 2.92
N VAL A 136 0.16 7.12 3.27
CA VAL A 136 -0.70 7.34 4.45
C VAL A 136 -0.15 6.45 5.56
N VAL A 137 0.40 7.06 6.59
CA VAL A 137 0.95 6.37 7.75
C VAL A 137 0.13 6.69 8.98
N GLU A 138 -0.19 5.65 9.73
CA GLU A 138 -0.47 5.78 11.14
C GLU A 138 0.80 6.25 11.88
N MET A 139 0.66 7.32 12.68
CA MET A 139 1.58 7.60 13.79
C MET A 139 0.94 7.14 15.10
N VAL A 140 0.50 5.87 15.17
CA VAL A 140 0.08 5.29 16.45
C VAL A 140 1.32 4.70 17.11
N ASN A 141 1.86 5.46 18.06
CA ASN A 141 2.90 4.97 18.94
C ASN A 141 2.26 3.94 19.89
N THR A 142 2.11 2.68 19.45
CA THR A 142 1.34 1.61 20.10
C THR A 142 -0.14 1.96 20.37
N PRO A 143 -1.13 1.12 20.01
CA PRO A 143 -2.49 1.30 20.50
C PRO A 143 -2.49 1.08 22.02
N GLN A 144 -2.42 2.18 22.78
CA GLN A 144 -2.46 2.21 24.24
C GLN A 144 -3.86 2.55 24.74
N PHE A 145 -4.92 2.15 24.01
CA PHE A 145 -6.28 2.44 24.44
C PHE A 145 -6.55 1.94 25.87
N ASP A 146 -5.86 0.88 26.30
CA ASP A 146 -6.01 0.28 27.64
C ASP A 146 -4.72 0.25 28.51
N ASN A 147 -3.58 0.79 28.04
CA ASN A 147 -2.30 0.75 28.78
C ASN A 147 -1.96 2.10 29.45
N LEU A 148 -2.96 2.73 30.04
CA LEU A 148 -2.77 3.80 31.03
C LEU A 148 -2.81 3.18 32.43
N ASN A 149 -1.71 2.54 32.83
CA ASN A 149 -1.44 2.16 34.23
C ASN A 149 -0.08 2.73 34.64
#